data_AF-A0A849SS49-F1
#
_entry.id   AF-A0A849SS49-F1
#
_cell.length_a   1.000
_cell.length_b   1.000
_cell.length_c   1.000
_cell.angle_alpha   90.00
_cell.angle_beta   90.00
_cell.angle_gamma   90.00
#
_symmetry.space_group_name_H-M   'P 1'
#
loop_
_entity.id
_entity.type
_entity.pdbx_description
1 polymer ?
#
loop_
_entity_poly.entity_id
_entity_poly.type
_entity_poly.pdbx_seq_one_letter_code
_entity_poly.pdbx_strand_id
1 'polypeptide(L)' 'MAIQRVAARVAAGGHFIADDVVKRRFEKSLHNYHQVYKPIVNTWAMYNNLGITPEIIEEHLNG' A
#
# COMPACT_ATOMS: atom_id res chain seq x y z
N MET A 1 -3.11 -1.83 -10.77
CA MET A 1 -2.45 -2.66 -9.72
C MET A 1 -0.96 -2.32 -9.58
N ALA A 2 -0.32 -2.61 -8.43
CA ALA A 2 1.10 -2.25 -8.19
C ALA A 2 2.07 -2.91 -9.19
N ILE A 3 1.84 -4.17 -9.57
CA ILE A 3 2.61 -4.89 -10.60
C ILE A 3 2.50 -4.18 -11.95
N GLN A 4 1.29 -3.79 -12.37
CA GLN A 4 1.10 -3.03 -13.62
C GLN A 4 1.85 -1.69 -13.61
N ARG A 5 1.89 -1.01 -12.45
CA ARG A 5 2.69 0.23 -12.30
C ARG A 5 4.18 -0.04 -12.39
N VAL A 6 4.66 -1.19 -11.89
CA VAL A 6 6.06 -1.61 -12.09
C VAL A 6 6.34 -1.86 -13.56
N ALA A 7 5.48 -2.62 -14.25
CA ALA A 7 5.63 -2.90 -15.69
C ALA A 7 5.66 -1.60 -16.52
N ALA A 8 4.73 -0.67 -16.27
CA ALA A 8 4.69 0.62 -16.96
C ALA A 8 5.97 1.44 -16.71
N ARG A 9 6.48 1.45 -15.48
CA ARG A 9 7.74 2.13 -15.13
C ARG A 9 8.94 1.49 -15.83
N VAL A 10 9.00 0.17 -15.92
CA VAL A 10 10.08 -0.54 -16.63
C VAL A 10 10.04 -0.25 -18.13
N ALA A 11 8.85 -0.22 -18.74
CA ALA A 11 8.68 0.18 -20.14
C ALA A 11 9.17 1.61 -20.40
N ALA A 12 9.08 2.50 -19.40
CA ALA A 12 9.63 3.85 -19.43
C ALA A 12 11.12 3.94 -19.03
N GLY A 13 11.84 2.82 -18.92
CA GLY A 13 13.28 2.78 -18.59
C GLY A 13 13.62 2.72 -17.10
N GLY A 14 12.64 2.52 -16.22
CA GLY A 14 12.86 2.44 -14.77
C GLY A 14 13.29 1.05 -14.26
N HIS A 15 13.69 0.99 -12.98
CA HIS A 15 14.19 -0.23 -12.34
C HIS A 15 13.13 -1.33 -12.17
N PHE A 16 13.44 -2.55 -12.59
CA PHE A 16 12.58 -3.72 -12.39
C PHE A 16 12.50 -4.16 -10.93
N ILE A 17 11.32 -4.56 -10.49
CA ILE A 17 11.09 -5.22 -9.20
C ILE A 17 10.26 -6.46 -9.50
N ALA A 18 10.71 -7.63 -9.05
CA ALA A 18 10.02 -8.87 -9.31
C ALA A 18 8.65 -8.95 -8.61
N ASP A 19 7.68 -9.61 -9.26
CA ASP A 19 6.29 -9.68 -8.79
C ASP A 19 6.16 -10.33 -7.41
N ASP A 20 6.97 -11.35 -7.12
CA ASP A 20 7.05 -12.00 -5.81
C ASP A 20 7.49 -11.02 -4.72
N VAL A 21 8.44 -10.12 -5.03
CA VAL A 21 8.88 -9.06 -4.13
C VAL A 21 7.75 -8.06 -3.90
N VAL A 22 7.00 -7.69 -4.94
CA VAL A 22 5.84 -6.78 -4.80
C VAL A 22 4.77 -7.41 -3.90
N LYS A 23 4.43 -8.69 -4.12
CA LYS A 23 3.44 -9.42 -3.32
C LYS A 23 3.87 -9.55 -1.85
N ARG A 24 5.09 -10.04 -1.59
CA ARG A 24 5.64 -10.19 -0.24
C ARG A 24 5.69 -8.86 0.52
N ARG A 25 6.06 -7.77 -0.16
CA ARG A 25 6.07 -6.43 0.45
C ARG A 25 4.67 -5.97 0.80
N PHE A 26 3.68 -6.20 -0.07
CA PHE A 26 2.29 -5.85 0.21
C PHE A 26 1.76 -6.56 1.46
N GLU A 27 1.96 -7.87 1.55
CA GLU A 27 1.56 -8.66 2.72
C GLU A 27 2.26 -8.18 4.00
N LYS A 28 3.57 -7.94 3.95
CA LYS A 28 4.33 -7.41 5.08
C LYS A 28 3.83 -6.02 5.52
N SER A 29 3.48 -5.15 4.58
CA SER A 29 2.94 -3.83 4.88
C SER A 29 1.60 -3.92 5.61
N LEU A 30 0.69 -4.81 5.18
CA LEU A 30 -0.58 -5.04 5.88
C LEU A 30 -0.38 -5.59 7.29
N HIS A 31 0.52 -6.57 7.44
CA HIS A 31 0.87 -7.10 8.74
C HIS A 31 1.42 -6.02 9.68
N ASN A 32 2.40 -5.24 9.21
CA ASN A 32 2.98 -4.16 10.00
C ASN A 32 1.97 -3.06 10.32
N TYR A 33 1.07 -2.74 9.37
CA TYR A 33 -0.02 -1.81 9.61
C TYR A 33 -0.87 -2.26 10.80
N HIS A 34 -1.39 -3.49 10.80
CA HIS A 34 -2.24 -3.97 11.88
C HIS A 34 -1.50 -4.18 13.21
N GLN A 35 -0.29 -4.73 13.18
CA GLN A 35 0.40 -5.21 14.38
C GLN A 35 1.32 -4.18 15.02
N VAL A 36 1.84 -3.23 14.23
CA VAL A 36 2.87 -2.30 14.70
C VAL A 36 2.35 -0.87 14.63
N TYR A 37 1.87 -0.42 13.48
CA TYR A 37 1.58 1.01 13.28
C TYR A 37 0.24 1.43 13.87
N LYS A 38 -0.83 0.68 13.60
CA LYS A 38 -2.19 0.96 14.07
C LYS A 38 -2.29 1.09 15.61
N PRO A 39 -1.61 0.25 16.43
CA PRO A 39 -1.71 0.34 17.89
C PRO A 39 -0.87 1.46 18.54
N ILE A 40 0.14 1.99 17.86
CA ILE A 40 1.10 2.95 18.47
C ILE A 40 0.83 4.40 18.09
N VAL A 41 -0.19 4.66 17.28
CA VAL A 41 -0.55 6.02 16.82
C VAL A 41 -1.98 6.37 17.23
N ASN A 42 -2.20 7.65 17.48
CA ASN A 42 -3.51 8.18 17.87
C ASN A 42 -4.49 8.33 16.70
N THR A 43 -3.98 8.48 15.49
CA THR A 43 -4.79 8.73 14.30
C THR A 43 -4.21 7.96 13.12
N TRP A 44 -5.07 7.29 12.34
CA TRP A 44 -4.69 6.60 11.12
C TRP A 44 -5.89 6.47 10.17
N ALA A 45 -5.61 6.34 8.87
CA ALA A 45 -6.61 6.04 7.83
C ALA A 45 -6.01 5.07 6.80
N MET A 46 -6.82 4.13 6.32
CA MET A 46 -6.50 3.16 5.28
C MET A 46 -7.31 3.48 4.02
N TYR A 47 -6.61 3.61 2.89
CA TYR A 47 -7.22 3.99 1.61
C TYR A 47 -7.15 2.88 0.57
N ASN A 48 -8.24 2.70 -0.17
CA ASN A 48 -8.29 1.96 -1.42
C ASN A 48 -7.86 2.87 -2.58
N ASN A 49 -6.72 2.58 -3.19
CA ASN A 49 -6.16 3.36 -4.30
C ASN A 49 -6.27 2.62 -5.65
N LEU A 50 -7.33 1.82 -5.83
CA LEU A 50 -7.59 1.12 -7.10
C LEU A 50 -8.32 1.99 -8.13
N GLY A 51 -9.15 2.95 -7.67
CA GLY A 51 -9.86 3.91 -8.51
C GLY A 51 -9.07 5.16 -8.88
N ILE A 52 -9.74 6.11 -9.52
CA ILE A 52 -9.17 7.43 -9.86
C ILE A 52 -8.97 8.27 -8.59
N THR A 53 -9.91 8.17 -7.66
CA THR A 53 -9.87 8.83 -6.35
C THR A 53 -9.65 7.80 -5.26
N PRO A 54 -8.77 8.05 -4.28
CA PRO A 54 -8.68 7.25 -3.07
C PRO A 54 -10.02 7.17 -2.32
N GLU A 55 -10.40 5.98 -1.90
CA GLU A 55 -11.56 5.75 -1.03
C GLU A 55 -11.09 5.34 0.36
N ILE A 56 -11.68 5.89 1.43
CA ILE A 56 -11.37 5.46 2.79
C ILE A 56 -12.03 4.09 3.03
N ILE A 57 -11.22 3.12 3.45
CA ILE A 57 -11.68 1.78 3.85
C ILE A 57 -11.94 1.74 5.35
N GLU A 58 -11.03 2.32 6.13
CA GLU A 58 -11.07 2.31 7.59
C GLU A 58 -10.31 3.52 8.11
N GLU A 59 -10.77 4.15 9.18
CA GLU A 59 -10.04 5.20 9.87
C GLU A 59 -10.31 5.21 11.36
N HIS A 60 -9.37 5.76 12.11
CA HIS A 60 -9.55 6.15 13.49
C HIS A 60 -8.98 7.54 13.64
N LEU A 61 -9.84 8.46 14.03
CA LEU A 61 -9.51 9.82 14.38
C LEU A 61 -9.76 9.94 15.89
N ASN A 62 -8.76 10.37 16.66
CA ASN A 62 -9.03 10.83 18.01
C ASN A 62 -9.71 12.20 17.95
N GLY A 63 -10.92 12.28 18.50
CA GLY A 63 -11.65 13.52 18.77
C GLY A 63 -11.63 13.87 20.25
#